data_AF-A0A232LXT2-F1
#
_entry.id   AF-A0A232LXT2-F1
#
_cell.length_a   1.000
_cell.length_b   1.000
_cell.length_c   1.000
_cell.angle_alpha   90.00
_cell.angle_beta   90.00
_cell.angle_gamma   90.00
#
_symmetry.space_group_name_H-M   'P 1'
#
loop_
_entity.id
_entity.type
_entity.pdbx_description
1 polymer ?
#
loop_
_entity_poly.entity_id
_entity_poly.type
_entity_poly.pdbx_seq_one_letter_code
_entity_poly.pdbx_strand_id
1 'polypeptide(L)'
;MWDLCRCFPAIKEIAMNATRINDLSNAITMAAYLHKEFGEFSLAYIEMPNVYNLKTYRDFLGLLPADRRVELRAAPDMEEAPLPHPIFLSTDFAIAEILHVRNGRDDRPT
;
A
#
# COMPACT_ATOMS: atom_id res chain seq x y z
N MET A 1 -13.43 8.05 -8.55
CA MET A 1 -12.31 8.17 -9.50
C MET A 1 -11.84 9.63 -9.63
N TRP A 2 -12.69 10.58 -10.02
CA TRP A 2 -12.32 12.00 -10.21
C TRP A 2 -11.82 12.69 -8.93
N ASP A 3 -12.45 12.41 -7.78
CA ASP A 3 -12.03 12.97 -6.50
C ASP A 3 -10.65 12.45 -6.03
N LEU A 4 -10.27 11.23 -6.43
CA LEU A 4 -8.97 10.67 -6.10
C LEU A 4 -7.84 11.41 -6.82
N CYS A 5 -8.03 11.74 -8.11
CA CYS A 5 -7.05 12.52 -8.89
C CYS A 5 -6.85 13.92 -8.30
N ARG A 6 -7.91 14.51 -7.75
CA ARG A 6 -7.85 15.85 -7.16
C ARG A 6 -7.00 15.85 -5.89
N CYS A 7 -7.12 14.81 -5.07
CA CYS A 7 -6.35 14.69 -3.83
C CYS A 7 -4.93 14.15 -4.06
N PHE A 8 -4.75 13.29 -5.07
CA PHE A 8 -3.48 12.62 -5.39
C PHE A 8 -3.14 12.82 -6.87
N PRO A 9 -2.68 14.03 -7.27
CA PRO A 9 -2.46 14.36 -8.67
C PRO A 9 -1.39 13.49 -9.33
N ALA A 10 -0.40 13.03 -8.57
CA ALA A 10 0.68 12.21 -9.10
C ALA A 10 0.20 10.82 -9.57
N ILE A 11 -0.90 10.27 -9.00
CA ILE A 11 -1.55 9.05 -9.53
C ILE A 11 -2.11 9.26 -10.93
N LYS A 12 -2.55 10.49 -11.23
CA LYS A 12 -3.17 10.81 -12.52
C LYS A 12 -2.21 10.59 -13.68
N GLU A 13 -0.94 10.92 -13.49
CA GLU A 13 0.09 10.87 -14.53
C GLU A 13 0.51 9.43 -14.86
N ILE A 14 0.40 8.53 -13.88
CA ILE A 14 0.96 7.18 -13.96
C ILE A 14 -0.09 6.06 -14.15
N ALA A 15 -1.32 6.24 -13.66
CA ALA A 15 -2.26 5.13 -13.52
C ALA A 15 -3.66 5.40 -14.08
N MET A 16 -4.03 6.67 -14.26
CA MET A 16 -5.40 7.04 -14.65
C MET A 16 -5.60 7.07 -16.16
N ASN A 17 -4.99 6.12 -16.86
CA ASN A 17 -5.40 5.71 -18.19
C ASN A 17 -6.08 4.35 -18.06
N ALA A 18 -7.29 4.18 -18.61
CA ALA A 18 -8.02 2.91 -18.56
C ALA A 18 -7.18 1.73 -19.10
N THR A 19 -6.21 1.99 -19.97
CA THR A 19 -5.27 0.98 -20.46
C THR A 19 -4.16 0.60 -19.48
N ARG A 20 -3.93 1.38 -18.42
CA ARG A 20 -2.83 1.22 -17.44
C ARG A 20 -3.29 0.78 -16.05
N ILE A 21 -4.60 0.67 -15.81
CA ILE A 21 -5.12 0.23 -14.50
C ILE A 21 -4.63 -1.18 -14.14
N ASN A 22 -4.47 -2.04 -15.17
CA ASN A 22 -3.98 -3.41 -15.04
C ASN A 22 -2.47 -3.53 -15.34
N ASP A 23 -1.73 -2.43 -15.30
CA ASP A 23 -0.28 -2.45 -15.45
C ASP A 23 0.36 -3.16 -14.25
N LEU A 24 1.37 -4.00 -14.50
CA LEU A 24 2.05 -4.75 -13.44
C LEU A 24 2.75 -3.84 -12.42
N SER A 25 3.10 -2.60 -12.79
CA SER A 25 3.62 -1.60 -11.84
C SER A 25 2.59 -1.13 -10.79
N ASN A 26 1.33 -1.55 -10.92
CA ASN A 26 0.26 -1.36 -9.91
C ASN A 26 -0.16 -2.69 -9.26
N ALA A 27 0.51 -3.81 -9.56
CA ALA A 27 0.15 -5.13 -9.08
C ALA A 27 1.10 -5.61 -7.97
N ILE A 28 0.54 -6.06 -6.85
CA ILE A 28 1.27 -6.71 -5.76
C ILE A 28 0.61 -8.05 -5.43
N THR A 29 1.40 -9.10 -5.26
CA THR A 29 0.90 -10.40 -4.79
C THR A 29 1.04 -10.48 -3.27
N MET A 30 0.00 -10.97 -2.61
CA MET A 30 -0.07 -11.02 -1.15
C MET A 30 -0.73 -12.31 -0.68
N ALA A 31 -0.39 -12.77 0.53
CA ALA A 31 -1.17 -13.80 1.20
C ALA A 31 -2.61 -13.31 1.42
N ALA A 32 -3.59 -14.22 1.38
CA ALA A 32 -5.01 -13.85 1.41
C ALA A 32 -5.41 -12.98 2.62
N TYR A 33 -4.84 -13.25 3.80
CA TYR A 33 -5.11 -12.45 4.99
C TYR A 33 -4.52 -11.04 4.90
N LEU A 34 -3.33 -10.88 4.30
CA LEU A 34 -2.74 -9.55 4.06
C LEU A 34 -3.53 -8.77 3.02
N HIS A 35 -3.92 -9.45 1.92
CA HIS A 35 -4.68 -8.83 0.84
C HIS A 35 -6.00 -8.24 1.34
N LYS A 36 -6.69 -8.95 2.24
CA LYS A 36 -7.92 -8.46 2.87
C LYS A 36 -7.68 -7.16 3.65
N GLU A 37 -6.70 -7.18 4.56
CA GLU A 37 -6.43 -6.03 5.44
C GLU A 37 -5.88 -4.83 4.64
N PHE A 38 -5.11 -5.08 3.58
CA PHE A 38 -4.66 -4.05 2.66
C PHE A 38 -5.85 -3.41 1.91
N GLY A 39 -6.75 -4.22 1.34
CA GLY A 39 -7.93 -3.69 0.65
C GLY A 39 -8.96 -2.99 1.54
N GLU A 40 -8.98 -3.28 2.83
CA GLU A 40 -9.80 -2.60 3.84
C GLU A 40 -9.11 -1.37 4.45
N PHE A 41 -7.91 -1.02 3.99
CA PHE A 41 -7.05 0.05 4.51
C PHE A 41 -6.67 -0.11 5.99
N SER A 42 -6.79 -1.32 6.56
CA SER A 42 -6.37 -1.63 7.93
C SER A 42 -4.88 -2.01 8.02
N LEU A 43 -4.23 -2.22 6.88
CA LEU A 43 -2.79 -2.42 6.69
C LEU A 43 -2.28 -1.48 5.59
N ALA A 44 -1.17 -0.79 5.81
CA ALA A 44 -0.52 0.04 4.81
C ALA A 44 1.00 -0.14 4.79
N TYR A 45 1.60 0.16 3.64
CA TYR A 45 3.05 0.13 3.42
C TYR A 45 3.61 1.55 3.46
N ILE A 46 4.50 1.80 4.40
CA ILE A 46 5.21 3.08 4.53
C ILE A 46 6.56 2.92 3.84
N GLU A 47 6.76 3.69 2.77
CA GLU A 47 8.01 3.71 2.04
C GLU A 47 9.15 4.26 2.90
N MET A 48 10.18 3.44 3.06
CA MET A 48 11.54 3.82 3.47
C MET A 48 12.47 3.54 2.27
N PRO A 49 13.71 4.07 2.25
CA PRO A 49 14.62 3.82 1.13
C PRO A 49 14.78 2.31 0.83
N ASN A 50 14.16 1.85 -0.26
CA ASN A 50 14.12 0.46 -0.76
C ASN A 50 13.53 -0.61 0.19
N VAL A 51 12.87 -0.21 1.28
CA VAL A 51 12.27 -1.12 2.27
C VAL A 51 10.95 -0.51 2.72
N TYR A 52 9.96 -1.33 3.08
CA TYR A 52 8.68 -0.82 3.56
C TYR A 52 8.47 -1.21 5.02
N ASN A 53 7.99 -0.28 5.82
CA ASN A 53 7.44 -0.59 7.15
C ASN A 53 5.93 -0.84 7.02
N LEU A 54 5.43 -1.86 7.69
CA LEU A 54 4.00 -2.13 7.79
C LEU A 54 3.40 -1.32 8.93
N LYS A 55 2.34 -0.56 8.64
CA LYS A 55 1.46 0.06 9.64
C LYS A 55 0.12 -0.66 9.65
N THR A 56 -0.39 -0.94 10.84
CA THR A 56 -1.72 -1.51 11.07
C THR A 56 -2.56 -0.54 11.88
N TYR A 57 -3.83 -0.37 11.53
CA TYR A 57 -4.72 0.62 12.16
C TYR A 57 -5.80 0.01 13.07
N ARG A 58 -5.89 -1.31 13.11
CA ARG A 58 -6.78 -2.09 13.99
C ARG A 58 -6.00 -3.28 14.54
N ASP A 59 -6.62 -4.02 15.45
CA ASP A 59 -6.10 -5.29 15.94
C ASP A 59 -5.92 -6.26 14.76
N PHE A 60 -4.69 -6.31 14.25
CA PHE A 60 -4.30 -7.17 13.15
C PHE A 60 -4.07 -8.57 13.70
N LEU A 61 -4.92 -9.52 13.33
CA LEU A 61 -4.88 -10.90 13.83
C LEU A 61 -3.91 -11.81 13.07
N GLY A 62 -3.17 -11.27 12.08
CA GLY A 62 -2.20 -12.05 11.31
C GLY A 62 -0.78 -12.01 11.90
N LEU A 63 0.06 -12.93 11.41
CA LEU A 63 1.49 -12.93 11.71
C LEU A 63 2.20 -11.89 10.84
N LEU A 64 2.85 -10.92 11.48
CA LEU A 64 3.75 -9.95 10.84
C LEU A 64 5.16 -10.09 11.39
N PRO A 65 6.19 -9.69 10.63
CA PRO A 65 7.55 -9.57 11.15
C PRO A 65 7.58 -8.70 12.41
N ALA A 66 8.40 -9.09 13.39
CA ALA A 66 8.50 -8.38 14.66
C ALA A 66 8.96 -6.93 14.49
N ASP A 67 9.83 -6.67 13.51
CA ASP A 67 10.35 -5.35 13.15
C ASP A 67 9.44 -4.59 12.17
N ARG A 68 8.32 -5.20 11.74
CA ARG A 68 7.37 -4.69 10.75
C ARG A 68 7.99 -4.36 9.38
N ARG A 69 9.20 -4.84 9.09
CA ARG A 69 9.88 -4.54 7.82
C ARG A 69 9.61 -5.60 6.78
N VAL A 70 9.36 -5.15 5.56
CA VAL A 70 9.19 -6.01 4.39
C VAL A 70 9.92 -5.43 3.20
N GLU A 71 10.39 -6.32 2.35
CA GLU A 71 11.01 -6.01 1.08
C GLU A 71 10.12 -6.55 -0.04
N LEU A 72 9.83 -5.72 -1.04
CA LEU A 72 9.13 -6.18 -2.23
C LEU A 72 10.15 -6.81 -3.17
N ARG A 73 9.84 -8.01 -3.65
CA ARG A 73 10.70 -8.77 -4.55
C ARG A 73 9.87 -9.23 -5.74
N ALA A 74 10.53 -9.36 -6.89
CA ALA A 74 9.95 -10.03 -8.03
C ALA A 74 9.61 -11.48 -7.63
N ALA A 75 8.48 -11.98 -8.14
CA ALA A 75 8.14 -13.38 -7.96
C ALA A 75 9.13 -14.26 -8.76
N PRO A 76 9.37 -15.51 -8.33
CA PRO A 76 10.10 -16.47 -9.15
C PRO A 76 9.48 -16.54 -10.56
N ASP A 77 10.32 -16.58 -11.59
CA ASP A 77 9.93 -16.60 -13.00
C ASP A 77 9.32 -15.28 -13.54
N MET A 78 9.37 -14.20 -12.75
CA MET A 78 8.88 -12.87 -13.10
C MET A 78 9.90 -11.78 -12.76
N GLU A 79 11.20 -12.08 -12.85
CA GLU A 79 12.29 -11.18 -12.45
C GLU A 79 12.35 -9.88 -13.29
N GLU A 80 11.87 -9.94 -14.53
CA GLU A 80 11.75 -8.78 -15.42
C GLU A 80 10.52 -7.92 -15.15
N ALA A 81 9.57 -8.41 -14.34
CA ALA A 81 8.36 -7.66 -14.02
C ALA A 81 8.71 -6.47 -13.11
N PRO A 82 8.16 -5.28 -13.39
CA PRO A 82 8.41 -4.11 -12.55
C PRO A 82 7.83 -4.35 -11.15
N LEU A 83 8.56 -3.91 -10.12
CA LEU A 83 7.99 -3.76 -8.79
C LEU A 83 6.90 -2.67 -8.79
N PRO A 84 5.96 -2.71 -7.84
CA PRO A 84 4.97 -1.66 -7.70
C PRO A 84 5.62 -0.28 -7.62
N HIS A 85 5.12 0.68 -8.40
CA HIS A 85 5.63 2.05 -8.32
C HIS A 85 5.32 2.61 -6.91
N PRO A 86 6.30 3.17 -6.17
CA PRO A 86 6.12 3.45 -4.75
C PRO A 86 4.99 4.42 -4.39
N ILE A 87 4.69 5.33 -5.32
CA ILE A 87 3.54 6.24 -5.26
C ILE A 87 2.17 5.56 -5.06
N PHE A 88 1.98 4.33 -5.54
CA PHE A 88 0.74 3.59 -5.33
C PHE A 88 0.59 3.24 -3.86
N LEU A 89 1.66 2.73 -3.25
CA LEU A 89 1.72 2.40 -1.83
C LEU A 89 1.65 3.67 -0.96
N SER A 90 2.33 4.74 -1.36
CA SER A 90 2.26 6.03 -0.66
C SER A 90 0.85 6.64 -0.69
N THR A 91 0.12 6.46 -1.80
CA THR A 91 -1.26 6.95 -1.90
C THR A 91 -2.21 6.08 -1.08
N ASP A 92 -2.06 4.76 -1.14
CA ASP A 92 -2.80 3.82 -0.31
C ASP A 92 -2.63 4.15 1.18
N PHE A 93 -1.39 4.35 1.63
CA PHE A 93 -1.06 4.81 2.98
C PHE A 93 -1.77 6.13 3.33
N ALA A 94 -1.73 7.13 2.45
CA ALA A 94 -2.39 8.40 2.70
C ALA A 94 -3.92 8.26 2.83
N ILE A 95 -4.54 7.37 2.04
CA ILE A 95 -5.97 7.05 2.18
C ILE A 95 -6.23 6.37 3.52
N ALA A 96 -5.41 5.39 3.89
CA ALA A 96 -5.52 4.68 5.16
C ALA A 96 -5.40 5.64 6.35
N GLU A 97 -4.44 6.57 6.33
CA GLU A 97 -4.31 7.64 7.32
C GLU A 97 -5.59 8.46 7.41
N ILE A 98 -6.13 8.94 6.28
CA ILE A 98 -7.35 9.78 6.27
C ILE A 98 -8.54 9.02 6.87
N LEU A 99 -8.70 7.75 6.52
CA LEU A 99 -9.81 6.92 7.00
C LEU A 99 -9.72 6.65 8.51
N HIS A 100 -8.51 6.50 9.05
CA HIS A 100 -8.30 6.15 10.45
C HIS A 100 -8.11 7.35 11.37
N VAL A 101 -7.56 8.47 10.89
CA VAL A 101 -7.56 9.77 11.60
C VAL A 101 -8.99 10.19 11.92
N ARG A 102 -9.94 9.89 11.03
CA ARG A 102 -11.37 10.19 11.24
C ARG A 102 -12.05 9.30 12.28
N ASN A 103 -11.43 8.18 12.66
CA ASN A 103 -11.95 7.22 13.64
C ASN A 103 -11.33 7.35 15.05
N GLY A 104 -10.46 8.33 15.26
CA GLY A 104 -10.07 8.81 16.59
C GLY A 104 -9.49 7.75 17.54
N ARG A 105 -8.26 7.29 17.28
CA ARG A 105 -7.34 6.86 18.34
C ARG A 105 -5.94 7.44 18.07
N ASP A 106 -5.42 8.13 19.08
CA ASP A 106 -4.08 8.73 19.15
C ASP A 106 -3.06 7.60 19.22
N ASP A 107 -2.56 7.14 18.06
CA ASP A 107 -1.52 6.12 17.99
C ASP A 107 -0.15 6.80 18.07
N ARG A 108 0.21 7.26 19.27
CA ARG A 108 1.60 7.60 19.59
C ARG A 108 2.43 6.31 19.67
N PRO A 109 3.64 6.28 19.07
CA PRO A 109 4.52 5.13 19.20
C PRO A 109 5.04 5.03 20.63
N THR A 110 4.78 3.89 21.29
CA THR A 110 5.53 3.43 22.47
C THR A 110 6.84 2.80 22.05
#